data_AF-A0A1C7EL64-F1
#
_entry.id   AF-A0A1C7EL64-F1
#
_cell.length_a   1.000
_cell.length_b   1.000
_cell.length_c   1.000
_cell.angle_alpha   90.00
_cell.angle_beta   90.00
_cell.angle_gamma   90.00
#
_symmetry.space_group_name_H-M   'P 1'
#
loop_
_entity.id
_entity.type
_entity.pdbx_description
1 polymer ?
#
loop_
_entity_poly.entity_id
_entity_poly.type
_entity_poly.pdbx_seq_one_letter_code
_entity_poly.pdbx_strand_id
1 'polypeptide(L)'
;MELKTQLQFELTEFVDNRGEERIPVIGNYDYWLLLMEYFLAKSDSFEIHCWNEEVVAIEEFTSNVPGLFEITVKDGMTIFTGLLTVEIAEFLITRPMKRERRLAWFAVFLSNGEQHVFSSEQWGTEFFVPDVTEEDLLFIKHVAPDGTLFNQYT
;
A
#
# COMPACT_ATOMS: atom_id res chain seq x y z
N MET A 1 -14.83 22.96 -12.94
CA MET A 1 -13.87 22.06 -12.29
C MET A 1 -14.37 21.86 -10.89
N GLU A 2 -14.78 20.65 -10.54
CA GLU A 2 -14.97 20.28 -9.15
C GLU A 2 -13.59 20.28 -8.48
N LEU A 3 -13.51 20.86 -7.28
CA LEU A 3 -12.29 20.84 -6.48
C LEU A 3 -12.15 19.42 -5.92
N LYS A 4 -11.04 18.76 -6.23
CA LYS A 4 -10.76 17.41 -5.73
C LYS A 4 -10.11 17.51 -4.36
N THR A 5 -10.65 16.80 -3.38
CA THR A 5 -10.05 16.73 -2.06
C THR A 5 -8.97 15.64 -2.06
N GLN A 6 -7.80 15.96 -1.56
CA GLN A 6 -6.70 15.00 -1.37
C GLN A 6 -6.60 14.66 0.12
N LEU A 7 -6.37 13.40 0.44
CA LEU A 7 -6.13 12.92 1.80
C LEU A 7 -4.74 12.31 1.89
N GLN A 8 -3.95 12.80 2.84
CA GLN A 8 -2.77 12.11 3.33
C GLN A 8 -3.05 11.65 4.75
N PHE A 9 -2.65 10.42 5.10
CA PHE A 9 -2.72 9.95 6.47
C PHE A 9 -1.56 9.04 6.84
N GLU A 10 -1.14 9.13 8.10
CA GLU A 10 0.03 8.41 8.59
C GLU A 10 -0.16 7.93 10.03
N LEU A 11 0.43 6.77 10.32
CA LEU A 11 0.52 6.23 11.66
C LEU A 11 1.62 6.99 12.41
N THR A 12 1.43 7.18 13.72
CA THR A 12 2.37 7.95 14.56
C THR A 12 3.08 7.10 15.61
N GLU A 13 2.58 5.90 15.89
CA GLU A 13 3.10 5.03 16.94
C GLU A 13 3.79 3.79 16.34
N PHE A 14 5.09 3.63 16.60
CA PHE A 14 5.91 2.52 16.09
C PHE A 14 6.62 1.71 17.20
N VAL A 15 6.84 0.42 16.96
CA VAL A 15 7.47 -0.52 17.92
C VAL A 15 8.97 -0.21 18.11
N ASP A 16 9.68 0.23 17.07
CA ASP A 16 11.07 0.69 17.16
C ASP A 16 11.19 2.17 16.76
N ASN A 17 11.55 3.02 17.73
CA ASN A 17 11.76 4.46 17.53
C ASN A 17 13.16 4.78 16.99
N ARG A 18 13.98 3.77 16.63
CA ARG A 18 15.29 3.98 15.99
C ARG A 18 15.23 4.28 14.50
N GLY A 19 14.03 4.28 13.90
CA GLY A 19 13.76 4.83 12.57
C GLY A 19 14.12 3.92 11.40
N GLU A 20 14.74 2.76 11.63
CA GLU A 20 15.10 1.82 10.57
C GLU A 20 13.94 0.90 10.15
N GLU A 21 12.99 0.62 11.06
CA GLU A 21 11.83 -0.23 10.80
C GLU A 21 10.54 0.40 11.35
N ARG A 22 9.70 0.96 10.46
CA ARG A 22 8.38 1.51 10.84
C ARG A 22 7.35 0.38 10.96
N ILE A 23 7.35 -0.27 12.13
CA ILE A 23 6.37 -1.31 12.48
C ILE A 23 5.28 -0.70 13.37
N PRO A 24 3.98 -0.77 12.99
CA PRO A 24 2.89 -0.23 13.80
C PRO A 24 2.85 -0.77 15.24
N VAL A 25 2.66 0.09 16.25
CA VAL A 25 2.55 -0.33 17.68
C VAL A 25 1.44 -1.35 17.92
N ILE A 26 0.34 -1.25 17.17
CA ILE A 26 -0.78 -2.21 17.25
C ILE A 26 -0.34 -3.65 16.93
N GLY A 27 0.83 -3.83 16.32
CA GLY A 27 1.46 -5.14 16.12
C GLY A 27 0.77 -6.03 15.08
N ASN A 28 -0.19 -5.50 14.34
CA ASN A 28 -0.87 -6.15 13.21
C ASN A 28 -1.11 -5.15 12.07
N TYR A 29 -1.54 -5.67 10.92
CA TYR A 29 -1.81 -4.91 9.69
C TYR A 29 -3.28 -5.06 9.24
N ASP A 30 -4.20 -5.27 10.18
CA ASP A 30 -5.62 -5.49 9.85
C ASP A 30 -6.23 -4.27 9.15
N TYR A 31 -5.85 -3.06 9.59
CA TYR A 31 -6.22 -1.80 8.93
C TYR A 31 -5.74 -1.76 7.48
N TRP A 32 -4.52 -2.22 7.22
CA TRP A 32 -3.92 -2.23 5.88
C TRP A 32 -4.66 -3.20 4.98
N LEU A 33 -5.01 -4.38 5.47
CA LEU A 33 -5.80 -5.36 4.72
C LEU A 33 -7.17 -4.79 4.32
N LEU A 34 -7.88 -4.17 5.25
CA LEU A 34 -9.18 -3.54 4.97
C LEU A 34 -9.06 -2.40 3.95
N LEU A 35 -8.03 -1.55 4.07
CA LEU A 35 -7.76 -0.49 3.10
C LEU A 35 -7.46 -1.07 1.71
N MET A 36 -6.59 -2.07 1.64
CA MET A 36 -6.24 -2.72 0.38
C MET A 36 -7.44 -3.38 -0.28
N GLU A 37 -8.23 -4.17 0.44
CA GLU A 37 -9.44 -4.78 -0.10
C GLU A 37 -10.39 -3.73 -0.70
N TYR A 38 -10.58 -2.61 0.00
CA TYR A 38 -11.44 -1.53 -0.45
C TYR A 38 -10.93 -0.83 -1.71
N PHE A 39 -9.63 -0.51 -1.78
CA PHE A 39 -9.07 0.22 -2.92
C PHE A 39 -8.73 -0.66 -4.11
N LEU A 40 -8.38 -1.94 -3.90
CA LEU A 40 -8.23 -2.90 -5.00
C LEU A 40 -9.51 -3.03 -5.82
N ALA A 41 -10.68 -2.98 -5.17
CA ALA A 41 -11.98 -3.01 -5.84
C ALA A 41 -12.26 -1.78 -6.73
N LYS A 42 -11.47 -0.71 -6.61
CA LYS A 42 -11.63 0.56 -7.35
C LYS A 42 -10.56 0.76 -8.43
N SER A 43 -9.66 -0.21 -8.58
CA SER A 43 -8.45 -0.10 -9.38
C SER A 43 -8.38 -1.17 -10.46
N ASP A 44 -7.65 -0.86 -11.54
CA ASP A 44 -7.43 -1.76 -12.68
C ASP A 44 -5.95 -2.06 -12.93
N SER A 45 -5.05 -1.40 -12.18
CA SER A 45 -3.62 -1.48 -12.34
C SER A 45 -2.90 -1.22 -11.01
N PHE A 46 -1.68 -1.72 -10.93
CA PHE A 46 -0.85 -1.64 -9.73
C PHE A 46 0.60 -1.32 -10.07
N GLU A 47 1.29 -0.75 -9.08
CA GLU A 47 2.74 -0.63 -9.03
C GLU A 47 3.21 -0.98 -7.60
N ILE A 48 4.17 -1.90 -7.47
CA ILE A 48 4.74 -2.32 -6.18
C ILE A 48 6.22 -2.01 -6.18
N HIS A 49 6.69 -1.35 -5.13
CA HIS A 49 8.10 -1.06 -4.91
C HIS A 49 8.63 -1.93 -3.78
N CYS A 50 9.77 -2.55 -4.06
CA CYS A 50 10.57 -3.26 -3.07
C CYS A 50 12.00 -2.72 -3.12
N TRP A 51 12.66 -2.58 -1.98
CA TRP A 51 14.11 -2.41 -1.95
C TRP A 51 14.79 -3.66 -2.53
N ASN A 52 15.90 -3.50 -3.24
CA ASN A 52 16.60 -4.63 -3.86
C ASN A 52 17.07 -5.68 -2.85
N GLU A 53 17.28 -5.28 -1.60
CA GLU A 53 17.64 -6.14 -0.48
C GLU A 53 16.45 -6.98 0.04
N GLU A 54 15.21 -6.65 -0.33
CA GLU A 54 13.99 -7.38 0.04
C GLU A 54 13.78 -8.64 -0.81
N VAL A 55 14.86 -9.40 -1.00
CA VAL A 55 14.95 -10.57 -1.90
C VAL A 55 13.82 -11.56 -1.68
N VAL A 56 13.46 -11.85 -0.42
CA VAL A 56 12.38 -12.80 -0.10
C VAL A 56 11.03 -12.34 -0.66
N ALA A 57 10.69 -11.05 -0.53
CA ALA A 57 9.42 -10.54 -1.05
C ALA A 57 9.40 -10.52 -2.58
N ILE A 58 10.53 -10.16 -3.20
CA ILE A 58 10.72 -10.18 -4.65
C ILE A 58 10.56 -11.61 -5.19
N GLU A 59 11.22 -12.59 -4.58
CA GLU A 59 11.15 -14.01 -4.96
C GLU A 59 9.75 -14.59 -4.77
N GLU A 60 9.09 -14.27 -3.65
CA GLU A 60 7.72 -14.72 -3.40
C GLU A 60 6.74 -14.15 -4.41
N PHE A 61 6.78 -12.86 -4.72
CA PHE A 61 5.89 -12.26 -5.71
C PHE A 61 6.14 -12.87 -7.10
N THR A 62 7.41 -12.93 -7.51
CA THR A 62 7.78 -13.47 -8.84
C THR A 62 7.45 -14.94 -9.04
N SER A 63 7.53 -15.76 -7.99
CA SER A 63 7.28 -17.19 -8.08
C SER A 63 5.79 -17.56 -8.04
N ASN A 64 4.94 -16.76 -7.36
CA ASN A 64 3.52 -17.09 -7.20
C ASN A 64 2.63 -16.54 -8.31
N VAL A 65 2.99 -15.41 -8.92
CA VAL A 65 2.20 -14.77 -9.99
C VAL A 65 3.04 -14.46 -11.24
N PRO A 66 3.76 -15.45 -11.81
CA PRO A 66 4.71 -15.21 -12.89
C PRO A 66 4.02 -14.74 -14.18
N GLY A 67 4.62 -13.74 -14.85
CA GLY A 67 4.18 -13.27 -16.17
C GLY A 67 2.98 -12.33 -16.17
N LEU A 68 2.52 -11.88 -15.00
CA LEU A 68 1.40 -10.94 -14.85
C LEU A 68 1.83 -9.48 -14.69
N PHE A 69 3.13 -9.19 -14.78
CA PHE A 69 3.70 -7.86 -14.58
C PHE A 69 5.01 -7.68 -15.34
N GLU A 70 5.43 -6.42 -15.46
CA GLU A 70 6.75 -6.01 -15.89
C GLU A 70 7.63 -5.71 -14.67
N ILE A 71 8.95 -5.84 -14.82
CA ILE A 71 9.92 -5.54 -13.77
C ILE A 71 10.86 -4.44 -14.26
N THR A 72 10.99 -3.38 -13.48
CA THR A 72 12.01 -2.35 -13.68
C THR A 72 12.89 -2.25 -12.44
N VAL A 73 14.21 -2.25 -12.62
CA VAL A 73 15.15 -2.03 -11.52
C VAL A 73 15.76 -0.64 -11.65
N LYS A 74 15.53 0.22 -10.65
CA LYS A 74 15.97 1.62 -10.66
C LYS A 74 16.12 2.16 -9.24
N ASP A 75 17.09 3.04 -9.01
CA ASP A 75 17.26 3.79 -7.75
C ASP A 75 17.32 2.90 -6.48
N GLY A 76 17.90 1.70 -6.62
CA GLY A 76 18.00 0.72 -5.51
C GLY A 76 16.72 -0.08 -5.25
N MET A 77 15.71 0.07 -6.11
CA MET A 77 14.43 -0.63 -5.99
C MET A 77 14.18 -1.55 -7.19
N THR A 78 13.42 -2.61 -6.90
CA THR A 78 12.76 -3.46 -7.87
C THR A 78 11.29 -3.05 -7.88
N ILE A 79 10.82 -2.59 -9.04
CA ILE A 79 9.48 -2.07 -9.26
C ILE A 79 8.73 -3.05 -10.15
N PHE A 80 7.56 -3.48 -9.68
CA PHE A 80 6.63 -4.31 -10.44
C PHE A 80 5.46 -3.46 -10.92
N THR A 81 5.13 -3.52 -12.20
CA THR A 81 3.99 -2.80 -12.78
C THR A 81 3.11 -3.74 -13.60
N GLY A 82 1.79 -3.58 -13.53
CA GLY A 82 0.90 -4.44 -14.30
C GLY A 82 -0.58 -4.10 -14.15
N LEU A 83 -1.40 -4.84 -14.90
CA LEU A 83 -2.85 -4.83 -14.72
C LEU A 83 -3.20 -5.58 -13.43
N LEU A 84 -4.19 -5.08 -12.72
CA LEU A 84 -4.69 -5.71 -11.51
C LEU A 84 -5.63 -6.87 -11.89
N THR A 85 -5.07 -8.07 -11.95
CA THR A 85 -5.87 -9.30 -12.09
C THR A 85 -6.36 -9.79 -10.73
N VAL A 86 -7.30 -10.73 -10.74
CA VAL A 86 -7.79 -11.38 -9.50
C VAL A 86 -6.63 -12.06 -8.76
N GLU A 87 -5.72 -12.71 -9.49
CA GLU A 87 -4.56 -13.38 -8.91
C GLU A 87 -3.60 -12.41 -8.21
N ILE A 88 -3.38 -11.22 -8.80
CA ILE A 88 -2.56 -10.18 -8.16
C ILE A 88 -3.25 -9.65 -6.91
N ALA A 89 -4.55 -9.33 -7.00
CA ALA A 89 -5.31 -8.80 -5.88
C ALA A 89 -5.35 -9.80 -4.70
N GLU A 90 -5.64 -11.08 -4.98
CA GLU A 90 -5.62 -12.16 -3.99
C GLU A 90 -4.23 -12.34 -3.37
N PHE A 91 -3.16 -12.26 -4.16
CA PHE A 91 -1.80 -12.39 -3.64
C PHE A 91 -1.47 -11.27 -2.64
N LEU A 92 -1.82 -10.02 -2.97
CA LEU A 92 -1.54 -8.86 -2.13
C LEU A 92 -2.23 -8.93 -0.75
N ILE A 93 -3.47 -9.44 -0.68
CA ILE A 93 -4.24 -9.52 0.56
C ILE A 93 -4.03 -10.82 1.36
N THR A 94 -3.56 -11.91 0.72
CA THR A 94 -3.35 -13.20 1.42
C THR A 94 -1.94 -13.36 1.98
N ARG A 95 -0.96 -12.60 1.49
CA ARG A 95 0.44 -12.65 1.94
C ARG A 95 1.03 -11.27 2.25
N PRO A 96 0.40 -10.46 3.12
CA PRO A 96 0.86 -9.10 3.37
C PRO A 96 2.18 -9.01 4.16
N MET A 97 2.55 -10.05 4.92
CA MET A 97 3.58 -9.96 5.97
C MET A 97 4.85 -10.77 5.68
N LYS A 98 5.99 -10.18 6.04
CA LYS A 98 7.27 -10.90 6.20
C LYS A 98 7.34 -11.65 7.53
N ARG A 99 8.30 -12.58 7.61
CA ARG A 99 8.69 -13.32 8.83
C ARG A 99 8.93 -12.44 10.08
N GLU A 100 9.21 -11.15 9.88
CA GLU A 100 9.58 -10.19 10.92
C GLU A 100 8.43 -9.26 11.35
N ARG A 101 7.17 -9.61 11.04
CA ARG A 101 5.97 -8.83 11.37
C ARG A 101 5.87 -7.44 10.70
N ARG A 102 6.68 -7.16 9.69
CA ARG A 102 6.58 -5.98 8.81
C ARG A 102 5.83 -6.34 7.52
N LEU A 103 5.17 -5.36 6.92
CA LEU A 103 4.61 -5.50 5.57
C LEU A 103 5.71 -5.93 4.57
N ALA A 104 5.35 -6.78 3.62
CA ALA A 104 6.31 -7.31 2.65
C ALA A 104 6.79 -6.27 1.63
N TRP A 105 5.92 -5.30 1.32
CA TRP A 105 6.08 -4.30 0.27
C TRP A 105 6.54 -2.99 0.89
N PHE A 106 7.54 -2.33 0.30
CA PHE A 106 7.91 -0.98 0.73
C PHE A 106 6.80 0.02 0.37
N ALA A 107 6.30 -0.05 -0.87
CA ALA A 107 5.14 0.72 -1.31
C ALA A 107 4.26 -0.05 -2.30
N VAL A 108 2.97 0.26 -2.29
CA VAL A 108 1.97 -0.21 -3.26
C VAL A 108 1.15 0.98 -3.73
N PHE A 109 1.07 1.16 -5.05
CA PHE A 109 0.29 2.19 -5.71
C PHE A 109 -0.79 1.52 -6.56
N LEU A 110 -2.01 2.02 -6.45
CA LEU A 110 -3.16 1.53 -7.18
C LEU A 110 -3.72 2.65 -8.06
N SER A 111 -4.12 2.27 -9.28
CA SER A 111 -4.63 3.21 -10.28
C SER A 111 -5.85 2.64 -11.00
N ASN A 112 -6.63 3.52 -11.61
CA ASN A 112 -7.74 3.19 -12.50
C ASN A 112 -7.57 3.98 -13.80
N GLY A 113 -7.11 3.30 -14.86
CA GLY A 113 -6.54 3.96 -16.04
C GLY A 113 -5.34 4.85 -15.66
N GLU A 114 -5.39 6.10 -16.07
CA GLU A 114 -4.33 7.09 -15.75
C GLU A 114 -4.52 7.76 -14.38
N GLN A 115 -5.63 7.49 -13.68
CA GLN A 115 -5.93 8.12 -12.40
C GLN A 115 -5.34 7.30 -11.25
N HIS A 116 -4.49 7.93 -10.44
CA HIS A 116 -4.05 7.36 -9.17
C HIS A 116 -5.24 7.28 -8.20
N VAL A 117 -5.41 6.14 -7.53
CA VAL A 117 -6.53 5.86 -6.62
C VAL A 117 -6.07 5.85 -5.16
N PHE A 118 -4.96 5.17 -4.87
CA PHE A 118 -4.49 4.96 -3.51
C PHE A 118 -3.00 4.61 -3.52
N SER A 119 -2.24 5.13 -2.55
CA SER A 119 -0.92 4.62 -2.21
C SER A 119 -0.85 4.18 -0.75
N SER A 120 -0.11 3.10 -0.54
CA SER A 120 0.36 2.62 0.75
C SER A 120 1.87 2.61 0.71
N GLU A 121 2.52 3.44 1.50
CA GLU A 121 3.95 3.69 1.46
C GLU A 121 4.59 3.39 2.83
N GLN A 122 5.93 3.35 2.86
CA GLN A 122 6.71 3.14 4.08
C GLN A 122 6.26 1.89 4.86
N TRP A 123 6.11 0.75 4.17
CA TRP A 123 5.60 -0.51 4.72
C TRP A 123 4.21 -0.39 5.37
N GLY A 124 3.33 0.40 4.75
CA GLY A 124 1.93 0.56 5.17
C GLY A 124 1.76 1.50 6.37
N THR A 125 2.63 2.50 6.51
CA THR A 125 2.57 3.47 7.61
C THR A 125 2.25 4.88 7.14
N GLU A 126 2.38 5.15 5.84
CA GLU A 126 1.98 6.38 5.18
C GLU A 126 1.05 6.05 4.01
N PHE A 127 0.05 6.89 3.78
CA PHE A 127 -0.97 6.66 2.78
C PHE A 127 -1.40 7.95 2.10
N PHE A 128 -1.83 7.83 0.84
CA PHE A 128 -2.34 8.94 0.07
C PHE A 128 -3.53 8.53 -0.81
N VAL A 129 -4.53 9.43 -0.90
CA VAL A 129 -5.71 9.31 -1.76
C VAL A 129 -5.92 10.66 -2.46
N PRO A 130 -5.70 10.77 -3.78
CA PRO A 130 -5.66 12.05 -4.49
C PRO A 130 -7.04 12.66 -4.80
N ASP A 131 -8.11 11.87 -4.72
CA ASP A 131 -9.48 12.29 -5.02
C ASP A 131 -10.44 11.59 -4.07
N VAL A 132 -10.30 11.91 -2.78
CA VAL A 132 -11.03 11.25 -1.70
C VAL A 132 -12.50 11.66 -1.72
N THR A 133 -13.39 10.69 -1.82
CA THR A 133 -14.84 10.92 -1.66
C THR A 133 -15.22 10.93 -0.17
N GLU A 134 -16.44 11.41 0.14
CA GLU A 134 -16.97 11.31 1.50
C GLU A 134 -17.07 9.85 1.97
N GLU A 135 -17.41 8.92 1.06
CA GLU A 135 -17.47 7.49 1.34
C GLU A 135 -16.08 6.94 1.69
N ASP A 136 -15.06 7.26 0.88
CA ASP A 136 -13.67 6.88 1.14
C ASP A 136 -13.23 7.40 2.50
N LEU A 137 -13.49 8.67 2.79
CA LEU A 137 -13.05 9.29 4.04
C LEU A 137 -13.69 8.63 5.27
N LEU A 138 -14.99 8.30 5.18
CA LEU A 138 -15.70 7.60 6.26
C LEU A 138 -15.13 6.20 6.48
N PHE A 139 -14.89 5.46 5.39
CA PHE A 139 -14.30 4.12 5.46
C PHE A 139 -12.88 4.17 6.06
N ILE A 140 -12.01 5.04 5.53
CA ILE A 140 -10.62 5.19 6.00
C ILE A 140 -10.60 5.52 7.49
N LYS A 141 -11.40 6.50 7.95
CA LYS A 141 -11.46 6.87 9.38
C LYS A 141 -12.02 5.76 10.26
N HIS A 142 -12.82 4.86 9.71
CA HIS A 142 -13.38 3.74 10.45
C HIS A 142 -12.36 2.62 10.67
N VAL A 143 -11.48 2.37 9.68
CA VAL A 143 -10.52 1.26 9.71
C VAL A 143 -9.12 1.65 10.17
N ALA A 144 -8.76 2.94 10.06
CA ALA A 144 -7.45 3.43 10.46
C ALA A 144 -7.24 3.26 11.98
N PRO A 145 -6.01 2.93 12.42
CA PRO A 145 -5.70 2.84 13.84
C PRO A 145 -5.94 4.15 14.59
N ASP A 146 -6.23 4.05 15.89
CA ASP A 146 -6.28 5.20 16.78
C ASP A 146 -4.97 6.00 16.73
N GLY A 147 -5.07 7.33 16.80
CA GLY A 147 -3.89 8.21 16.74
C GLY A 147 -3.32 8.45 15.33
N THR A 148 -3.93 7.88 14.28
CA THR A 148 -3.61 8.21 12.88
C THR A 148 -3.83 9.71 12.63
N LEU A 149 -2.84 10.36 12.01
CA LEU A 149 -2.94 11.76 11.60
C LEU A 149 -3.53 11.86 10.21
N PHE A 150 -4.50 12.76 10.03
CA PHE A 150 -5.17 13.00 8.76
C PHE A 150 -4.95 14.44 8.31
N ASN A 151 -4.45 14.61 7.10
CA ASN A 151 -4.29 15.91 6.46
C ASN A 151 -5.12 15.95 5.17
N GLN A 152 -6.02 16.92 5.06
CA GLN A 152 -6.88 17.12 3.88
C GLN A 152 -6.49 18.40 3.15
N TYR A 153 -6.44 18.31 1.82
CA TYR A 153 -6.09 19.41 0.93
C TYR A 153 -7.16 19.57 -0.16
N THR A 154 -7.34 20.77 -0.71
CA THR A 154 -8.36 21.10 -1.73
C THR A 154 -7.76 21.97 -2.83
#